data_AF-A0A6V8H206-F1
#
_entry.id   AF-A0A6V8H206-F1
#
_cell.length_a   1.000
_cell.length_b   1.000
_cell.length_c   1.000
_cell.angle_alpha   90.00
_cell.angle_beta   90.00
_cell.angle_gamma   90.00
#
_symmetry.space_group_name_H-M   'P 1'
#
loop_
_entity.id
_entity.type
_entity.pdbx_description
1 polymer ?
#
loop_
_entity_poly.entity_id
_entity_poly.type
_entity_poly.pdbx_seq_one_letter_code
_entity_poly.pdbx_strand_id
1 'polypeptide(L)'
;MSASLKYGVAAIGSNSGHDVSDMNPEWITGEDALIDWGYRALHESTILGKALVEAWYGSASTYNYLAGCSTGGRQAFKNVQTYPTDYDGVIAGAPAWWTTHQQLWNLKYTTYNAPQNSSHSIPTSMFNVIGDEVLRQCDPQDGLVDLVISDPAGCNFDPMQLVCTKNQTTDCLTPEQLPTLYKIYNDWVDINQTFVYSHLFYGSEASWAGQIGDGDLDTIESEYWYITNLLGLTNFTYQDLDYDTVLLAERLDPGNATADDFDISPFYENGGKIIHWHGLSDGAVSPGASVYLHNHIEAAMLAQGIETDDFYRTFFIPGLEHCFGTPDNQNAPWYLAGPYQASLFDFVPANIVDNTVHDSMLSLIAWVENGTAPDYLVSTGFTNNSEPITVKLNRRICPYPQQARYSGVGNVTEEDNWECKDLY
;
A
#
# COMPACT_ATOMS: atom_id res chain seq x y z
N MET A 1 -0.13 -18.40 -4.71
CA MET A 1 0.42 -19.33 -3.70
C MET A 1 1.09 -18.49 -2.62
N SER A 2 0.95 -18.87 -1.34
CA SER A 2 1.53 -18.11 -0.22
C SER A 2 3.06 -18.25 -0.15
N ALA A 3 3.77 -17.16 0.20
CA ALA A 3 5.20 -17.16 0.49
C ALA A 3 5.55 -18.19 1.58
N SER A 4 4.68 -18.32 2.58
CA SER A 4 4.91 -19.15 3.76
C SER A 4 5.02 -20.66 3.46
N LEU A 5 4.53 -21.12 2.29
CA LEU A 5 4.69 -22.52 1.86
C LEU A 5 6.16 -22.93 1.74
N LYS A 6 7.05 -21.99 1.36
CA LYS A 6 8.50 -22.23 1.29
C LYS A 6 9.09 -22.60 2.65
N TYR A 7 8.50 -22.08 3.71
CA TYR A 7 8.99 -22.22 5.09
C TYR A 7 8.31 -23.37 5.84
N GLY A 8 7.57 -24.24 5.14
CA GLY A 8 6.89 -25.39 5.74
C GLY A 8 5.59 -25.04 6.49
N VAL A 9 5.05 -23.83 6.29
CA VAL A 9 3.77 -23.42 6.86
C VAL A 9 2.62 -24.08 6.11
N ALA A 10 1.64 -24.64 6.83
CA ALA A 10 0.39 -25.06 6.24
C ALA A 10 -0.42 -23.83 5.83
N ALA A 11 -0.69 -23.67 4.53
CA ALA A 11 -1.35 -22.48 4.00
C ALA A 11 -2.81 -22.73 3.67
N ILE A 12 -3.65 -21.75 4.00
CA ILE A 12 -5.05 -21.65 3.60
C ILE A 12 -5.26 -20.34 2.82
N GLY A 13 -6.32 -20.29 2.03
CA GLY A 13 -6.76 -19.07 1.36
C GLY A 13 -8.28 -18.99 1.39
N SER A 14 -8.80 -17.76 1.37
CA SER A 14 -10.22 -17.48 1.28
C SER A 14 -10.51 -16.76 -0.04
N ASN A 15 -11.65 -17.07 -0.67
CA ASN A 15 -12.18 -16.29 -1.79
C ASN A 15 -13.02 -15.09 -1.30
N SER A 16 -13.03 -14.81 0.00
CA SER A 16 -13.80 -13.73 0.64
C SER A 16 -15.32 -13.88 0.52
N GLY A 17 -15.82 -15.07 0.19
CA GLY A 17 -17.27 -15.35 0.13
C GLY A 17 -17.86 -15.46 -1.28
N HIS A 18 -17.06 -15.24 -2.34
CA HIS A 18 -17.55 -15.30 -3.72
C HIS A 18 -16.46 -15.63 -4.75
N ASP A 19 -16.88 -16.11 -5.92
CA ASP A 19 -15.97 -16.61 -6.98
C ASP A 19 -15.77 -15.63 -8.14
N VAL A 20 -16.57 -14.57 -8.21
CA VAL A 20 -16.47 -13.53 -9.24
C VAL A 20 -15.61 -12.35 -8.76
N SER A 21 -15.30 -11.41 -9.65
CA SER A 21 -14.63 -10.17 -9.24
C SER A 21 -15.51 -9.34 -8.30
N ASP A 22 -14.92 -8.62 -7.35
CA ASP A 22 -15.61 -7.63 -6.50
C ASP A 22 -16.38 -6.60 -7.33
N MET A 23 -15.89 -6.29 -8.54
CA MET A 23 -16.52 -5.37 -9.49
C MET A 23 -17.79 -5.93 -10.15
N ASN A 24 -18.02 -7.25 -10.09
CA ASN A 24 -19.24 -7.86 -10.61
C ASN A 24 -20.31 -7.92 -9.49
N PRO A 25 -21.45 -7.23 -9.60
CA PRO A 25 -22.44 -7.18 -8.53
C PRO A 25 -23.13 -8.52 -8.23
N GLU A 26 -22.98 -9.56 -9.05
CA GLU A 26 -23.66 -10.85 -8.90
C GLU A 26 -23.40 -11.55 -7.55
N TRP A 27 -22.27 -11.28 -6.89
CA TRP A 27 -21.97 -11.86 -5.58
C TRP A 27 -22.77 -11.23 -4.43
N ILE A 28 -23.31 -10.02 -4.62
CA ILE A 28 -24.04 -9.26 -3.60
C ILE A 28 -25.47 -9.81 -3.49
N THR A 29 -25.59 -10.97 -2.84
CA THR A 29 -26.86 -11.71 -2.70
C THR A 29 -27.65 -11.34 -1.43
N GLY A 30 -27.07 -10.50 -0.58
CA GLY A 30 -27.66 -10.04 0.68
C GLY A 30 -26.60 -9.58 1.68
N GLU A 31 -27.03 -9.26 2.89
CA GLU A 31 -26.16 -8.78 3.97
C GLU A 31 -25.08 -9.79 4.35
N ASP A 32 -25.40 -11.09 4.33
CA ASP A 32 -24.44 -12.16 4.61
C ASP A 32 -23.24 -12.16 3.65
N ALA A 33 -23.48 -11.91 2.34
CA ALA A 33 -22.39 -11.84 1.36
C ALA A 33 -21.47 -10.66 1.63
N LEU A 34 -22.03 -9.51 2.04
CA LEU A 34 -21.24 -8.33 2.41
C LEU A 34 -20.42 -8.59 3.68
N ILE A 35 -21.00 -9.27 4.68
CA ILE A 35 -20.31 -9.65 5.92
C ILE A 35 -19.16 -10.64 5.63
N ASP A 36 -19.38 -11.59 4.73
CA ASP A 36 -18.36 -12.55 4.29
C ASP A 36 -17.18 -11.83 3.64
N TRP A 37 -17.44 -10.91 2.71
CA TRP A 37 -16.41 -10.08 2.07
C TRP A 37 -15.69 -9.15 3.05
N GLY A 38 -16.45 -8.55 3.96
CA GLY A 38 -15.94 -7.62 4.96
C GLY A 38 -14.93 -8.26 5.90
N TYR A 39 -15.32 -9.35 6.56
CA TYR A 39 -14.48 -9.97 7.60
C TYR A 39 -14.73 -11.47 7.86
N ARG A 40 -15.96 -11.97 7.66
CA ARG A 40 -16.35 -13.29 8.18
C ARG A 40 -15.73 -14.45 7.39
N ALA A 41 -15.62 -14.36 6.07
CA ALA A 41 -15.12 -15.47 5.25
C ALA A 41 -13.65 -15.82 5.58
N LEU A 42 -12.82 -14.81 5.84
CA LEU A 42 -11.42 -15.04 6.24
C LEU A 42 -11.36 -15.70 7.62
N HIS A 43 -12.14 -15.23 8.59
CA HIS A 43 -12.21 -15.84 9.92
C HIS A 43 -12.64 -17.31 9.86
N GLU A 44 -13.77 -17.60 9.20
CA GLU A 44 -14.27 -18.97 9.10
C GLU A 44 -13.30 -19.91 8.36
N SER A 45 -12.62 -19.40 7.32
CA SER A 45 -11.54 -20.13 6.63
C SER A 45 -10.37 -20.43 7.58
N THR A 46 -10.06 -19.50 8.49
CA THR A 46 -9.01 -19.63 9.52
C THR A 46 -9.36 -20.70 10.54
N ILE A 47 -10.58 -20.65 11.09
CA ILE A 47 -11.07 -21.65 12.05
C ILE A 47 -11.07 -23.05 11.43
N LEU A 48 -11.61 -23.19 10.22
CA LEU A 48 -11.61 -24.46 9.50
C LEU A 48 -10.18 -24.93 9.18
N GLY A 49 -9.30 -24.03 8.75
CA GLY A 49 -7.91 -24.32 8.46
C GLY A 49 -7.15 -24.90 9.65
N LYS A 50 -7.28 -24.28 10.82
CA LYS A 50 -6.67 -24.77 12.08
C LYS A 50 -7.17 -26.17 12.43
N ALA A 51 -8.48 -26.42 12.30
CA ALA A 51 -9.07 -27.74 12.55
C ALA A 51 -8.57 -28.80 11.57
N LEU A 52 -8.42 -28.46 10.28
CA LEU A 52 -7.86 -29.37 9.27
C LEU A 52 -6.38 -29.68 9.51
N VAL A 53 -5.59 -28.68 9.91
CA VAL A 53 -4.19 -28.86 10.30
C VAL A 53 -4.09 -29.83 11.48
N GLU A 54 -4.88 -29.64 12.53
CA GLU A 54 -4.88 -30.54 13.69
C GLU A 54 -5.29 -31.97 13.31
N ALA A 55 -6.36 -32.12 12.52
CA ALA A 55 -6.84 -33.42 12.08
C ALA A 55 -5.83 -34.16 11.17
N TRP A 56 -5.11 -33.44 10.32
CA TRP A 56 -4.16 -34.01 9.36
C TRP A 56 -2.80 -34.35 9.99
N TYR A 57 -2.24 -33.43 10.79
CA TYR A 57 -0.91 -33.59 11.38
C TYR A 57 -0.92 -34.24 12.77
N GLY A 58 -2.10 -34.35 13.41
CA GLY A 58 -2.26 -34.93 14.75
C GLY A 58 -1.89 -33.98 15.89
N SER A 59 -1.69 -32.69 15.60
CA SER A 59 -1.40 -31.64 16.58
C SER A 59 -1.87 -30.28 16.07
N ALA A 60 -2.40 -29.44 16.95
CA ALA A 60 -2.75 -28.06 16.63
C ALA A 60 -1.52 -27.25 16.17
N SER A 61 -1.76 -26.19 15.38
CA SER A 61 -0.72 -25.22 15.02
C SER A 61 -0.16 -24.54 16.28
N THR A 62 1.16 -24.34 16.30
CA THR A 62 1.83 -23.65 17.42
C THR A 62 1.74 -22.13 17.29
N TYR A 63 1.90 -21.64 16.06
CA TYR A 63 1.77 -20.23 15.69
C TYR A 63 0.96 -20.13 14.40
N ASN A 64 0.28 -19.01 14.22
CA ASN A 64 -0.61 -18.73 13.10
C ASN A 64 -0.27 -17.38 12.51
N TYR A 65 -0.15 -17.32 11.18
CA TYR A 65 0.28 -16.13 10.48
C TYR A 65 -0.71 -15.72 9.39
N LEU A 66 -0.96 -14.42 9.27
CA LEU A 66 -1.72 -13.82 8.18
C LEU A 66 -0.81 -12.88 7.38
N ALA A 67 -0.83 -12.98 6.06
CA ALA A 67 -0.08 -12.07 5.19
C ALA A 67 -0.93 -11.71 3.98
N GLY A 68 -1.14 -10.41 3.76
CA GLY A 68 -1.91 -9.91 2.64
C GLY A 68 -1.42 -8.54 2.18
N CYS A 69 -1.64 -8.24 0.90
CA CYS A 69 -1.38 -6.92 0.33
C CYS A 69 -2.66 -6.35 -0.31
N SER A 70 -2.81 -5.02 -0.38
CA SER A 70 -3.99 -4.37 -0.96
C SER A 70 -5.27 -4.71 -0.17
N THR A 71 -6.30 -5.28 -0.81
CA THR A 71 -7.47 -5.88 -0.13
C THR A 71 -7.05 -6.90 0.93
N GLY A 72 -5.98 -7.67 0.71
CA GLY A 72 -5.45 -8.58 1.72
C GLY A 72 -4.85 -7.84 2.93
N GLY A 73 -4.27 -6.65 2.72
CA GLY A 73 -3.79 -5.78 3.80
C GLY A 73 -4.94 -5.16 4.60
N ARG A 74 -6.04 -4.79 3.93
CA ARG A 74 -7.32 -4.44 4.60
C ARG A 74 -7.82 -5.58 5.47
N GLN A 75 -7.91 -6.79 4.90
CA GLN A 75 -8.37 -7.98 5.61
C GLN A 75 -7.47 -8.31 6.81
N ALA A 76 -6.15 -8.10 6.67
CA ALA A 76 -5.20 -8.25 7.76
C ALA A 76 -5.52 -7.34 8.95
N PHE A 77 -5.65 -6.03 8.71
CA PHE A 77 -6.04 -5.10 9.79
C PHE A 77 -7.46 -5.35 10.31
N LYS A 78 -8.42 -5.66 9.43
CA LYS A 78 -9.78 -5.95 9.88
C LYS A 78 -9.83 -7.18 10.77
N ASN A 79 -9.03 -8.21 10.47
CA ASN A 79 -8.93 -9.40 11.31
C ASN A 79 -8.26 -9.09 12.65
N VAL A 80 -7.18 -8.30 12.68
CA VAL A 80 -6.55 -7.82 13.94
C VAL A 80 -7.58 -7.14 14.86
N GLN A 81 -8.44 -6.29 14.29
CA GLN A 81 -9.46 -5.54 15.03
C GLN A 81 -10.63 -6.41 15.49
N THR A 82 -11.08 -7.33 14.63
CA THR A 82 -12.34 -8.07 14.85
C THR A 82 -12.11 -9.42 15.55
N TYR A 83 -10.99 -10.09 15.25
CA TYR A 83 -10.64 -11.44 15.71
C TYR A 83 -9.18 -11.49 16.19
N PRO A 84 -8.85 -10.78 17.28
CA PRO A 84 -7.47 -10.61 17.74
C PRO A 84 -6.74 -11.91 18.13
N THR A 85 -7.45 -13.04 18.20
CA THR A 85 -6.90 -14.36 18.55
C THR A 85 -6.71 -15.28 17.33
N ASP A 86 -7.05 -14.84 16.12
CA ASP A 86 -6.92 -15.67 14.93
C ASP A 86 -5.46 -15.89 14.53
N TYR A 87 -4.59 -14.89 14.77
CA TYR A 87 -3.20 -14.92 14.34
C TYR A 87 -2.26 -14.38 15.41
N ASP A 88 -1.06 -14.96 15.48
CA ASP A 88 0.02 -14.54 16.36
C ASP A 88 0.92 -13.51 15.65
N GLY A 89 0.96 -13.54 14.31
CA GLY A 89 1.70 -12.58 13.50
C GLY A 89 0.94 -12.17 12.24
N VAL A 90 1.01 -10.89 11.88
CA VAL A 90 0.32 -10.31 10.72
C VAL A 90 1.28 -9.47 9.86
N ILE A 91 1.27 -9.71 8.54
CA ILE A 91 1.83 -8.80 7.54
C ILE A 91 0.70 -8.11 6.79
N ALA A 92 0.69 -6.79 6.84
CA ALA A 92 -0.24 -5.95 6.08
C ALA A 92 0.55 -5.07 5.10
N GLY A 93 0.58 -5.46 3.83
CA GLY A 93 1.18 -4.68 2.74
C GLY A 93 0.17 -3.74 2.08
N ALA A 94 0.56 -2.50 1.81
CA ALA A 94 -0.24 -1.49 1.11
C ALA A 94 -1.76 -1.59 1.40
N PRO A 95 -2.18 -1.53 2.68
CA PRO A 95 -3.51 -1.93 3.09
C PRO A 95 -4.57 -0.98 2.55
N ALA A 96 -5.56 -1.53 1.82
CA ALA A 96 -6.75 -0.79 1.38
C ALA A 96 -7.78 -0.62 2.53
N TRP A 97 -7.31 -0.18 3.70
CA TRP A 97 -8.02 -0.29 4.99
C TRP A 97 -9.26 0.61 5.07
N TRP A 98 -9.23 1.77 4.41
CA TRP A 98 -10.25 2.80 4.50
C TRP A 98 -11.25 2.72 3.34
N THR A 99 -11.92 1.58 3.21
CA THR A 99 -12.80 1.25 2.07
C THR A 99 -13.76 2.37 1.69
N THR A 100 -14.44 2.95 2.69
CA THR A 100 -15.45 4.01 2.50
C THR A 100 -14.91 5.29 1.88
N HIS A 101 -13.63 5.61 2.09
CA HIS A 101 -12.99 6.80 1.52
C HIS A 101 -12.18 6.47 0.28
N GLN A 102 -11.43 5.37 0.31
CA GLN A 102 -10.57 4.97 -0.79
C GLN A 102 -11.33 4.75 -2.08
N GLN A 103 -12.48 4.05 -2.05
CA GLN A 103 -13.26 3.79 -3.27
C GLN A 103 -13.82 5.08 -3.89
N LEU A 104 -14.19 6.05 -3.05
CA LEU A 104 -14.65 7.36 -3.53
C LEU A 104 -13.47 8.23 -3.99
N TRP A 105 -12.32 8.12 -3.34
CA TRP A 105 -11.10 8.78 -3.77
C TRP A 105 -10.62 8.22 -5.11
N ASN A 106 -10.77 6.92 -5.34
CA ASN A 106 -10.45 6.28 -6.61
C ASN A 106 -11.20 6.93 -7.77
N LEU A 107 -12.51 7.14 -7.60
CA LEU A 107 -13.27 7.93 -8.56
C LEU A 107 -12.81 9.40 -8.56
N LYS A 108 -12.63 10.03 -7.40
CA LYS A 108 -12.31 11.46 -7.29
C LYS A 108 -11.09 11.84 -8.12
N TYR A 109 -10.02 11.07 -8.01
CA TYR A 109 -8.75 11.44 -8.63
C TYR A 109 -8.82 11.34 -10.16
N THR A 110 -9.60 10.41 -10.75
CA THR A 110 -9.81 10.36 -12.21
C THR A 110 -10.55 11.60 -12.71
N THR A 111 -11.47 12.15 -11.90
CA THR A 111 -12.21 13.37 -12.26
C THR A 111 -11.33 14.61 -12.41
N TYR A 112 -10.12 14.62 -11.82
CA TYR A 112 -9.20 15.75 -11.96
C TYR A 112 -8.68 15.94 -13.39
N ASN A 113 -8.63 14.87 -14.17
CA ASN A 113 -8.19 14.90 -15.56
C ASN A 113 -9.36 14.95 -16.56
N ALA A 114 -10.58 14.74 -16.09
CA ALA A 114 -11.81 14.73 -16.89
C ALA A 114 -12.31 16.15 -17.25
N PRO A 115 -12.96 16.34 -18.42
CA PRO A 115 -13.19 15.34 -19.47
C PRO A 115 -12.04 15.30 -20.50
N GLN A 116 -11.88 14.15 -21.15
CA GLN A 116 -10.87 13.92 -22.19
C GLN A 116 -10.86 15.04 -23.25
N ASN A 117 -9.66 15.37 -23.74
CA ASN A 117 -9.42 16.40 -24.76
C ASN A 117 -9.74 17.84 -24.31
N SER A 118 -9.92 18.09 -23.01
CA SER A 118 -9.99 19.44 -22.48
C SER A 118 -8.61 20.10 -22.47
N SER A 119 -8.57 21.43 -22.50
CA SER A 119 -7.30 22.17 -22.46
C SER A 119 -6.49 21.97 -21.17
N HIS A 120 -7.15 21.53 -20.09
CA HIS A 120 -6.52 21.22 -18.81
C HIS A 120 -6.18 19.74 -18.64
N SER A 121 -6.68 18.86 -19.52
CA SER A 121 -6.38 17.43 -19.42
C SER A 121 -4.92 17.19 -19.76
N ILE A 122 -4.25 16.40 -18.94
CA ILE A 122 -2.87 15.94 -19.10
C ILE A 122 -2.93 14.62 -19.87
N PRO A 123 -2.36 14.54 -21.09
CA PRO A 123 -2.26 13.28 -21.82
C PRO A 123 -1.43 12.26 -21.04
N THR A 124 -1.77 10.98 -21.10
CA THR A 124 -1.02 9.91 -20.39
C THR A 124 0.46 9.86 -20.78
N SER A 125 0.79 10.26 -22.01
CA SER A 125 2.19 10.37 -22.47
C SER A 125 3.02 11.39 -21.67
N MET A 126 2.39 12.34 -20.99
CA MET A 126 3.06 13.33 -20.15
C MET A 126 3.35 12.83 -18.74
N PHE A 127 2.74 11.73 -18.29
CA PHE A 127 2.97 11.23 -16.92
C PHE A 127 4.41 10.79 -16.70
N ASN A 128 5.05 10.14 -17.67
CA ASN A 128 6.48 9.84 -17.58
C ASN A 128 7.35 11.11 -17.59
N VAL A 129 6.98 12.13 -18.36
CA VAL A 129 7.70 13.42 -18.36
C VAL A 129 7.61 14.10 -16.99
N ILE A 130 6.44 14.04 -16.36
CA ILE A 130 6.24 14.55 -14.99
C ILE A 130 7.08 13.71 -14.02
N GLY A 131 7.01 12.39 -14.08
CA GLY A 131 7.77 11.48 -13.22
C GLY A 131 9.28 11.67 -13.33
N ASP A 132 9.80 11.89 -14.53
CA ASP A 132 11.22 12.17 -14.75
C ASP A 132 11.64 13.51 -14.14
N GLU A 133 10.80 14.54 -14.21
CA GLU A 133 11.09 15.84 -13.60
C GLU A 133 10.97 15.80 -12.07
N VAL A 134 10.00 15.05 -11.55
CA VAL A 134 9.87 14.74 -10.11
C VAL A 134 11.13 14.03 -9.63
N LEU A 135 11.55 12.96 -10.30
CA LEU A 135 12.77 12.23 -9.96
C LEU A 135 14.00 13.15 -10.00
N ARG A 136 14.14 13.95 -11.05
CA ARG A 136 15.25 14.91 -11.20
C ARG A 136 15.33 15.91 -10.04
N GLN A 137 14.19 16.34 -9.50
CA GLN A 137 14.15 17.29 -8.38
C GLN A 137 14.23 16.61 -7.01
N CYS A 138 13.64 15.43 -6.84
CA CYS A 138 13.48 14.78 -5.54
C CYS A 138 14.63 13.84 -5.15
N ASP A 139 15.21 13.09 -6.10
CA ASP A 139 16.34 12.16 -5.86
C ASP A 139 17.48 12.85 -5.07
N PRO A 140 18.01 14.02 -5.48
CA PRO A 140 19.12 14.67 -4.76
C PRO A 140 18.83 15.11 -3.32
N GLN A 141 17.55 15.17 -2.90
CA GLN A 141 17.15 15.80 -1.63
C GLN A 141 17.44 14.93 -0.40
N ASP A 142 17.67 13.62 -0.59
CA ASP A 142 18.12 12.75 0.49
C ASP A 142 19.64 12.79 0.73
N GLY A 143 20.37 13.55 -0.11
CA GLY A 143 21.82 13.69 -0.09
C GLY A 143 22.57 12.75 -1.03
N LEU A 144 21.86 11.91 -1.79
CA LEU A 144 22.38 11.00 -2.79
C LEU A 144 21.68 11.24 -4.13
N VAL A 145 22.35 10.88 -5.23
CA VAL A 145 21.75 10.88 -6.57
C VAL A 145 21.93 9.48 -7.11
N ASP A 146 20.90 8.65 -6.94
CA ASP A 146 20.92 7.23 -7.28
C ASP A 146 19.65 6.74 -8.00
N LEU A 147 18.80 7.67 -8.44
CA LEU A 147 17.49 7.45 -9.05
C LEU A 147 16.49 6.79 -8.07
N VAL A 148 16.55 7.13 -6.80
CA VAL A 148 15.57 6.71 -5.79
C VAL A 148 15.04 7.94 -5.06
N ILE A 149 13.72 8.07 -4.99
CA ILE A 149 13.10 9.09 -4.15
C ILE A 149 12.92 8.50 -2.74
N SER A 150 13.90 8.72 -1.86
CA SER A 150 13.87 8.14 -0.50
C SER A 150 12.79 8.75 0.40
N ASP A 151 12.46 10.04 0.19
CA ASP A 151 11.43 10.75 0.95
C ASP A 151 10.54 11.58 0.02
N PRO A 152 9.54 10.97 -0.63
CA PRO A 152 8.62 11.69 -1.51
C PRO A 152 7.69 12.64 -0.75
N ALA A 153 7.31 12.34 0.50
CA ALA A 153 6.48 13.24 1.29
C ALA A 153 7.22 14.53 1.69
N GLY A 154 8.53 14.42 1.94
CA GLY A 154 9.42 15.55 2.24
C GLY A 154 9.99 16.27 1.03
N CYS A 155 9.77 15.80 -0.20
CA CYS A 155 10.36 16.41 -1.39
C CYS A 155 9.78 17.82 -1.65
N ASN A 156 10.67 18.80 -1.79
CA ASN A 156 10.32 20.13 -2.26
C ASN A 156 10.35 20.18 -3.79
N PHE A 157 9.22 19.86 -4.42
CA PHE A 157 9.04 19.85 -5.87
C PHE A 157 8.50 21.20 -6.40
N ASP A 158 9.13 21.73 -7.45
CA ASP A 158 8.70 22.91 -8.19
C ASP A 158 8.10 22.52 -9.56
N PRO A 159 6.76 22.43 -9.69
CA PRO A 159 6.11 22.13 -10.96
C PRO A 159 6.25 23.25 -12.00
N MET A 160 6.77 24.44 -11.64
CA MET A 160 7.02 25.50 -12.61
C MET A 160 8.10 25.13 -13.63
N GLN A 161 8.98 24.17 -13.31
CA GLN A 161 9.96 23.64 -14.25
C GLN A 161 9.33 22.83 -15.39
N LEU A 162 8.09 22.38 -15.23
CA LEU A 162 7.34 21.68 -16.28
C LEU A 162 6.63 22.63 -17.25
N VAL A 163 6.58 23.95 -16.99
CA VAL A 163 5.71 24.84 -17.77
C VAL A 163 6.27 25.12 -19.16
N CYS A 164 5.42 24.98 -20.18
CA CYS A 164 5.79 25.31 -21.55
C CYS A 164 6.24 26.77 -21.68
N THR A 165 7.34 26.97 -22.39
CA THR A 165 7.92 28.28 -22.68
C THR A 165 7.92 28.56 -24.18
N LYS A 166 8.30 29.77 -24.59
CA LYS A 166 8.45 30.09 -26.03
C LYS A 166 9.44 29.18 -26.76
N ASN A 167 10.39 28.58 -26.04
CA ASN A 167 11.45 27.75 -26.60
C ASN A 167 11.28 26.26 -26.29
N GLN A 168 10.28 25.88 -25.49
CA GLN A 168 9.97 24.49 -25.13
C GLN A 168 8.45 24.30 -25.20
N THR A 169 8.02 23.61 -26.25
CA THR A 169 6.62 23.34 -26.54
C THR A 169 6.30 21.85 -26.59
N THR A 170 7.28 21.00 -26.31
CA THR A 170 7.17 19.55 -26.15
C THR A 170 7.66 19.18 -24.76
N ASP A 171 7.19 18.06 -24.22
CA ASP A 171 7.58 17.56 -22.89
C ASP A 171 7.47 18.66 -21.82
N CYS A 172 6.35 19.38 -21.85
CA CYS A 172 6.00 20.44 -20.92
C CYS A 172 4.48 20.52 -20.76
N LEU A 173 4.02 21.09 -19.65
CA LEU A 173 2.63 21.32 -19.32
C LEU A 173 2.22 22.76 -19.66
N THR A 174 1.02 22.91 -20.20
CA THR A 174 0.41 24.22 -20.41
C THR A 174 -0.01 24.86 -19.07
N PRO A 175 -0.16 26.19 -19.00
CA PRO A 175 -0.74 26.84 -17.83
C PRO A 175 -2.11 26.28 -17.45
N GLU A 176 -2.90 25.83 -18.42
CA GLU A 176 -4.21 25.21 -18.20
C GLU A 176 -4.12 23.81 -17.59
N GLN A 177 -3.04 23.05 -17.82
CA GLN A 177 -2.81 21.71 -17.28
C GLN A 177 -2.28 21.71 -15.84
N LEU A 178 -1.56 22.77 -15.43
CA LEU A 178 -0.98 22.88 -14.09
C LEU A 178 -2.01 22.71 -12.95
N PRO A 179 -3.21 23.34 -12.99
CA PRO A 179 -4.25 23.09 -12.00
C PRO A 179 -4.65 21.63 -11.84
N THR A 180 -4.65 20.83 -12.92
CA THR A 180 -4.91 19.39 -12.83
C THR A 180 -3.77 18.67 -12.11
N LEU A 181 -2.51 18.99 -12.43
CA LEU A 181 -1.35 18.43 -11.73
C LEU A 181 -1.39 18.75 -10.23
N TYR A 182 -1.71 20.00 -9.88
CA TYR A 182 -1.83 20.40 -8.47
C TYR A 182 -2.89 19.60 -7.73
N LYS A 183 -4.04 19.30 -8.35
CA LYS A 183 -5.07 18.47 -7.72
C LYS A 183 -4.60 17.02 -7.49
N ILE A 184 -3.81 16.47 -8.41
CA ILE A 184 -3.29 15.10 -8.28
C ILE A 184 -2.29 15.00 -7.11
N TYR A 185 -1.44 16.02 -6.93
CA TYR A 185 -0.46 16.08 -5.84
C TYR A 185 -0.97 16.74 -4.55
N ASN A 186 -2.28 16.88 -4.35
CA ASN A 186 -2.83 17.44 -3.11
C ASN A 186 -3.98 16.60 -2.59
N ASP A 187 -4.07 16.53 -1.26
CA ASP A 187 -5.07 15.73 -0.58
C ASP A 187 -6.49 16.12 -1.00
N TRP A 188 -7.38 15.14 -0.98
CA TRP A 188 -8.79 15.45 -1.07
C TRP A 188 -9.25 15.97 0.29
N VAL A 189 -9.46 17.29 0.35
CA VAL A 189 -9.99 18.00 1.51
C VAL A 189 -11.34 18.62 1.14
N ASP A 190 -12.34 18.44 1.99
CA ASP A 190 -13.67 19.04 1.81
C ASP A 190 -13.71 20.53 2.24
N ILE A 191 -14.80 21.22 1.92
CA ILE A 191 -14.98 22.67 2.10
C ILE A 191 -14.79 23.17 3.54
N ASN A 192 -14.94 22.29 4.54
CA ASN A 192 -14.79 22.60 5.96
C ASN A 192 -13.39 22.25 6.53
N GLN A 193 -12.41 21.96 5.66
CA GLN A 193 -11.09 21.43 6.01
C GLN A 193 -11.12 20.00 6.57
N THR A 194 -12.20 19.24 6.36
CA THR A 194 -12.20 17.80 6.64
C THR A 194 -11.31 17.10 5.62
N PHE A 195 -10.26 16.46 6.12
CA PHE A 195 -9.47 15.53 5.34
C PHE A 195 -10.33 14.32 4.94
N VAL A 196 -10.36 14.00 3.64
CA VAL A 196 -11.07 12.83 3.11
C VAL A 196 -10.09 11.72 2.80
N TYR A 197 -9.08 11.98 1.98
CA TYR A 197 -8.09 10.95 1.63
C TYR A 197 -6.80 11.57 1.10
N SER A 198 -5.70 10.84 1.27
CA SER A 198 -4.36 11.30 0.90
C SER A 198 -4.14 11.28 -0.61
N HIS A 199 -3.38 12.25 -1.12
CA HIS A 199 -2.90 12.26 -2.50
C HIS A 199 -1.89 11.17 -2.81
N LEU A 200 -1.64 10.92 -4.10
CA LEU A 200 -0.55 10.06 -4.55
C LEU A 200 0.80 10.73 -4.31
N PHE A 201 1.76 9.97 -3.81
CA PHE A 201 3.11 10.48 -3.55
C PHE A 201 3.92 10.62 -4.84
N TYR A 202 4.89 11.53 -4.81
CA TYR A 202 5.90 11.68 -5.86
C TYR A 202 6.61 10.35 -6.14
N GLY A 203 6.82 10.04 -7.42
CA GLY A 203 7.41 8.78 -7.87
C GLY A 203 6.39 7.71 -8.27
N SER A 204 5.09 7.95 -8.08
CA SER A 204 4.01 7.04 -8.52
C SER A 204 3.56 7.26 -9.98
N GLU A 205 4.16 8.21 -10.71
CA GLU A 205 3.65 8.69 -12.00
C GLU A 205 3.60 7.61 -13.09
N ALA A 206 4.46 6.58 -12.99
CA ALA A 206 4.48 5.46 -13.92
C ALA A 206 3.16 4.66 -13.94
N SER A 207 2.41 4.64 -12.83
CA SER A 207 1.14 3.93 -12.76
C SER A 207 -0.06 4.81 -13.15
N TRP A 208 0.12 6.13 -13.24
CA TRP A 208 -1.00 7.07 -13.43
C TRP A 208 -1.75 6.86 -14.72
N ALA A 209 -1.11 6.31 -15.76
CA ALA A 209 -1.79 6.04 -17.02
C ALA A 209 -2.93 5.02 -16.87
N GLY A 210 -2.75 4.01 -16.01
CA GLY A 210 -3.77 2.99 -15.73
C GLY A 210 -4.71 3.34 -14.58
N GLN A 211 -4.34 4.31 -13.75
CA GLN A 211 -5.12 4.74 -12.60
C GLN A 211 -5.96 5.98 -12.97
N ILE A 212 -5.32 7.07 -13.40
CA ILE A 212 -5.96 8.39 -13.66
C ILE A 212 -6.57 8.47 -15.07
N GLY A 213 -5.92 7.84 -16.04
CA GLY A 213 -6.29 7.94 -17.46
C GLY A 213 -6.10 9.36 -18.04
N ASP A 214 -6.68 9.61 -19.21
CA ASP A 214 -6.63 10.92 -19.89
C ASP A 214 -7.95 11.72 -19.75
N GLY A 215 -8.81 11.30 -18.82
CA GLY A 215 -10.12 11.89 -18.58
C GLY A 215 -11.26 11.29 -19.41
N ASP A 216 -11.03 10.15 -20.05
CA ASP A 216 -12.04 9.39 -20.76
C ASP A 216 -13.10 8.79 -19.81
N LEU A 217 -14.31 8.57 -20.33
CA LEU A 217 -15.40 8.03 -19.52
C LEU A 217 -15.19 6.57 -19.14
N ASP A 218 -14.47 5.77 -19.92
CA ASP A 218 -14.28 4.35 -19.62
C ASP A 218 -13.44 4.17 -18.34
N THR A 219 -12.37 4.96 -18.18
CA THR A 219 -11.55 5.01 -16.95
C THR A 219 -12.34 5.57 -15.76
N ILE A 220 -13.25 6.52 -15.96
CA ILE A 220 -14.04 7.09 -14.86
C ILE A 220 -15.12 6.09 -14.41
N GLU A 221 -15.82 5.47 -15.36
CA GLU A 221 -16.92 4.54 -15.09
C GLU A 221 -16.42 3.20 -14.51
N SER A 222 -15.15 2.82 -14.70
CA SER A 222 -14.57 1.65 -14.02
C SER A 222 -14.57 1.78 -12.50
N GLU A 223 -14.55 3.00 -11.97
CA GLU A 223 -14.53 3.28 -10.53
C GLU A 223 -15.93 3.35 -9.90
N TYR A 224 -17.00 3.18 -10.68
CA TYR A 224 -18.37 3.30 -10.15
C TYR A 224 -18.83 2.09 -9.33
N TRP A 225 -18.16 0.95 -9.42
CA TRP A 225 -18.66 -0.33 -8.88
C TRP A 225 -19.07 -0.24 -7.40
N TYR A 226 -18.28 0.43 -6.56
CA TYR A 226 -18.57 0.59 -5.13
C TYR A 226 -19.84 1.44 -4.93
N ILE A 227 -19.95 2.54 -5.67
CA ILE A 227 -21.03 3.51 -5.55
C ILE A 227 -22.36 2.93 -6.05
N THR A 228 -22.35 2.27 -7.22
CA THR A 228 -23.56 1.74 -7.84
C THR A 228 -24.01 0.45 -7.18
N ASN A 229 -23.08 -0.45 -6.84
CA ASN A 229 -23.40 -1.79 -6.36
C ASN A 229 -23.47 -1.89 -4.83
N LEU A 230 -22.60 -1.17 -4.08
CA LEU A 230 -22.58 -1.24 -2.61
C LEU A 230 -23.33 -0.09 -1.93
N LEU A 231 -23.28 1.13 -2.48
CA LEU A 231 -24.07 2.27 -1.95
C LEU A 231 -25.49 2.35 -2.54
N GLY A 232 -25.76 1.61 -3.62
CA GLY A 232 -27.07 1.54 -4.28
C GLY A 232 -27.43 2.79 -5.11
N LEU A 233 -26.44 3.61 -5.47
CA LEU A 233 -26.63 4.83 -6.26
C LEU A 233 -26.60 4.52 -7.77
N THR A 234 -27.64 3.87 -8.29
CA THR A 234 -27.65 3.27 -9.64
C THR A 234 -27.66 4.24 -10.82
N ASN A 235 -28.00 5.53 -10.61
CA ASN A 235 -27.98 6.58 -11.64
C ASN A 235 -26.85 7.60 -11.40
N PHE A 236 -25.84 7.23 -10.63
CA PHE A 236 -24.75 8.11 -10.26
C PHE A 236 -23.84 8.44 -11.45
N THR A 237 -23.37 9.68 -11.49
CA THR A 237 -22.35 10.17 -12.43
C THR A 237 -21.21 10.82 -11.64
N TYR A 238 -20.01 10.90 -12.20
CA TYR A 238 -18.86 11.48 -11.49
C TYR A 238 -19.06 12.95 -11.10
N GLN A 239 -19.99 13.65 -11.76
CA GLN A 239 -20.38 15.02 -11.41
C GLN A 239 -21.21 15.09 -10.12
N ASP A 240 -21.82 13.98 -9.71
CA ASP A 240 -22.56 13.86 -8.46
C ASP A 240 -21.64 13.62 -7.25
N LEU A 241 -20.35 13.33 -7.48
CA LEU A 241 -19.39 13.04 -6.41
C LEU A 241 -19.11 14.28 -5.55
N ASP A 242 -19.52 14.20 -4.31
CA ASP A 242 -19.34 15.21 -3.27
C ASP A 242 -19.06 14.56 -1.90
N TYR A 243 -18.96 15.39 -0.86
CA TYR A 243 -18.73 14.93 0.49
C TYR A 243 -19.95 14.26 1.14
N ASP A 244 -21.17 14.56 0.70
CA ASP A 244 -22.36 13.84 1.17
C ASP A 244 -22.32 12.37 0.73
N THR A 245 -21.72 12.08 -0.42
CA THR A 245 -21.44 10.71 -0.87
C THR A 245 -20.46 9.99 0.06
N VAL A 246 -19.43 10.69 0.57
CA VAL A 246 -18.49 10.16 1.58
C VAL A 246 -19.22 9.86 2.88
N LEU A 247 -20.02 10.80 3.39
CA LEU A 247 -20.82 10.60 4.60
C LEU A 247 -21.85 9.48 4.45
N LEU A 248 -22.35 9.22 3.23
CA LEU A 248 -23.20 8.07 2.96
C LEU A 248 -22.40 6.76 3.04
N ALA A 249 -21.21 6.71 2.43
CA ALA A 249 -20.33 5.54 2.50
C ALA A 249 -19.95 5.20 3.95
N GLU A 250 -19.51 6.18 4.74
CA GLU A 250 -19.21 5.99 6.17
C GLU A 250 -20.41 5.47 6.96
N ARG A 251 -21.61 6.00 6.70
CA ARG A 251 -22.85 5.59 7.40
C ARG A 251 -23.25 4.16 7.07
N LEU A 252 -23.10 3.75 5.82
CA LEU A 252 -23.48 2.42 5.36
C LEU A 252 -22.42 1.37 5.67
N ASP A 253 -21.14 1.74 5.57
CA ASP A 253 -19.94 0.90 5.63
C ASP A 253 -20.23 -0.56 5.21
N PRO A 254 -20.53 -0.80 3.92
CA PRO A 254 -21.04 -2.08 3.45
C PRO A 254 -20.14 -3.24 3.90
N GLY A 255 -20.72 -4.21 4.61
CA GLY A 255 -19.99 -5.36 5.14
C GLY A 255 -19.11 -5.08 6.36
N ASN A 256 -19.17 -3.86 6.92
CA ASN A 256 -18.23 -3.38 7.94
C ASN A 256 -16.78 -3.60 7.49
N ALA A 257 -16.48 -3.29 6.22
CA ALA A 257 -15.23 -3.68 5.58
C ALA A 257 -14.07 -2.73 5.91
N THR A 258 -14.38 -1.52 6.35
CA THR A 258 -13.41 -0.52 6.82
C THR A 258 -12.71 -1.03 8.08
N ALA A 259 -11.39 -0.89 8.12
CA ALA A 259 -10.56 -1.31 9.25
C ALA A 259 -10.05 -0.09 10.04
N ASP A 260 -10.99 0.68 10.59
CA ASP A 260 -10.78 1.96 11.28
C ASP A 260 -10.88 1.86 12.82
N ASP A 261 -10.91 0.65 13.39
CA ASP A 261 -10.75 0.48 14.83
C ASP A 261 -9.26 0.60 15.20
N PHE A 262 -8.88 1.78 15.68
CA PHE A 262 -7.48 2.08 16.01
C PHE A 262 -7.04 1.51 17.35
N ASP A 263 -7.98 1.09 18.21
CA ASP A 263 -7.66 0.41 19.47
C ASP A 263 -7.44 -1.08 19.23
N ILE A 264 -6.21 -1.42 18.88
CA ILE A 264 -5.78 -2.81 18.68
C ILE A 264 -5.17 -3.42 19.95
N SER A 265 -5.48 -2.86 21.13
CA SER A 265 -5.03 -3.42 22.41
C SER A 265 -5.40 -4.89 22.62
N PRO A 266 -6.56 -5.42 22.17
CA PRO A 266 -6.85 -6.84 22.29
C PRO A 266 -5.85 -7.73 21.54
N PHE A 267 -5.33 -7.28 20.40
CA PHE A 267 -4.32 -8.03 19.64
C PHE A 267 -2.97 -8.02 20.36
N TYR A 268 -2.57 -6.86 20.90
CA TYR A 268 -1.38 -6.72 21.73
C TYR A 268 -1.44 -7.60 23.00
N GLU A 269 -2.57 -7.61 23.70
CA GLU A 269 -2.77 -8.41 24.93
C GLU A 269 -2.65 -9.92 24.68
N ASN A 270 -2.95 -10.38 23.46
CA ASN A 270 -2.75 -11.76 23.03
C ASN A 270 -1.32 -12.05 22.52
N GLY A 271 -0.41 -11.07 22.61
CA GLY A 271 0.99 -11.20 22.22
C GLY A 271 1.25 -11.04 20.72
N GLY A 272 0.25 -10.62 19.95
CA GLY A 272 0.32 -10.55 18.49
C GLY A 272 1.37 -9.54 17.98
N LYS A 273 1.96 -9.80 16.81
CA LYS A 273 2.96 -8.94 16.14
C LYS A 273 2.51 -8.52 14.74
N ILE A 274 2.78 -7.28 14.34
CA ILE A 274 2.39 -6.71 13.04
C ILE A 274 3.60 -6.08 12.35
N ILE A 275 3.88 -6.57 11.14
CA ILE A 275 4.71 -5.87 10.16
C ILE A 275 3.78 -5.25 9.13
N HIS A 276 3.66 -3.93 9.16
CA HIS A 276 2.96 -3.15 8.16
C HIS A 276 3.99 -2.58 7.19
N TRP A 277 3.77 -2.70 5.88
CA TRP A 277 4.62 -2.02 4.91
C TRP A 277 3.80 -1.37 3.80
N HIS A 278 4.35 -0.34 3.16
CA HIS A 278 3.73 0.33 2.00
C HIS A 278 4.82 0.82 1.05
N GLY A 279 4.64 0.58 -0.25
CA GLY A 279 5.50 1.15 -1.29
C GLY A 279 5.25 2.65 -1.48
N LEU A 280 6.30 3.45 -1.49
CA LEU A 280 6.16 4.91 -1.61
C LEU A 280 5.86 5.39 -3.04
N SER A 281 5.96 4.50 -4.03
CA SER A 281 5.55 4.75 -5.42
C SER A 281 4.24 4.02 -5.77
N ASP A 282 3.46 3.63 -4.76
CA ASP A 282 2.13 3.08 -4.95
C ASP A 282 1.16 4.14 -5.49
N GLY A 283 0.67 3.92 -6.71
CA GLY A 283 -0.33 4.79 -7.33
C GLY A 283 -1.76 4.24 -7.30
N ALA A 284 -2.00 3.11 -6.63
CA ALA A 284 -3.33 2.51 -6.50
C ALA A 284 -3.92 2.73 -5.09
N VAL A 285 -3.08 2.64 -4.06
CA VAL A 285 -3.43 3.00 -2.68
C VAL A 285 -2.43 4.05 -2.23
N SER A 286 -2.90 5.24 -1.85
CA SER A 286 -1.98 6.29 -1.42
C SER A 286 -1.20 5.85 -0.16
N PRO A 287 0.14 6.00 -0.13
CA PRO A 287 0.94 5.71 1.05
C PRO A 287 0.54 6.55 2.27
N GLY A 288 -0.01 7.75 2.06
CA GLY A 288 -0.50 8.59 3.16
C GLY A 288 -1.69 8.00 3.90
N ALA A 289 -2.45 7.07 3.30
CA ALA A 289 -3.46 6.31 4.03
C ALA A 289 -2.83 5.39 5.10
N SER A 290 -1.66 4.82 4.83
CA SER A 290 -0.90 4.03 5.81
C SER A 290 -0.27 4.90 6.90
N VAL A 291 0.19 6.11 6.54
CA VAL A 291 0.65 7.10 7.54
C VAL A 291 -0.49 7.46 8.48
N TYR A 292 -1.69 7.72 7.93
CA TYR A 292 -2.89 8.02 8.72
C TYR A 292 -3.21 6.87 9.68
N LEU A 293 -3.28 5.63 9.18
CA LEU A 293 -3.56 4.44 9.99
C LEU A 293 -2.53 4.25 11.11
N HIS A 294 -1.23 4.36 10.80
CA HIS A 294 -0.16 4.24 11.78
C HIS A 294 -0.32 5.25 12.91
N ASN A 295 -0.43 6.54 12.58
CA ASN A 295 -0.48 7.60 13.57
C ASN A 295 -1.73 7.48 14.47
N HIS A 296 -2.87 7.01 13.93
CA HIS A 296 -4.09 6.84 14.74
C HIS A 296 -4.02 5.63 15.66
N ILE A 297 -3.46 4.50 15.18
CA ILE A 297 -3.18 3.33 16.03
C ILE A 297 -2.20 3.74 17.13
N GLU A 298 -1.08 4.36 16.79
CA GLU A 298 -0.07 4.80 17.76
C GLU A 298 -0.68 5.71 18.82
N ALA A 299 -1.47 6.73 18.42
CA ALA A 299 -2.15 7.61 19.35
C ALA A 299 -3.13 6.86 20.28
N ALA A 300 -3.90 5.92 19.75
CA ALA A 300 -4.87 5.13 20.53
C ALA A 300 -4.18 4.20 21.54
N MET A 301 -3.05 3.59 21.17
CA MET A 301 -2.27 2.70 22.03
C MET A 301 -1.50 3.48 23.11
N LEU A 302 -0.87 4.60 22.75
CA LEU A 302 -0.16 5.48 23.69
C LEU A 302 -1.11 6.08 24.74
N ALA A 303 -2.36 6.39 24.36
CA ALA A 303 -3.38 6.85 25.32
C ALA A 303 -3.68 5.81 26.43
N GLN A 304 -3.38 4.54 26.18
CA GLN A 304 -3.51 3.44 27.14
C GLN A 304 -2.18 3.07 27.83
N GLY A 305 -1.08 3.74 27.47
CA GLY A 305 0.27 3.43 27.97
C GLY A 305 0.91 2.20 27.33
N ILE A 306 0.51 1.86 26.09
CA ILE A 306 1.08 0.76 25.31
C ILE A 306 1.98 1.37 24.22
N GLU A 307 3.27 1.03 24.25
CA GLU A 307 4.23 1.42 23.21
C GLU A 307 4.03 0.51 21.98
N THR A 308 3.89 1.10 20.79
CA THR A 308 3.64 0.34 19.56
C THR A 308 4.86 -0.45 19.09
N ASP A 309 6.08 0.04 19.29
CA ASP A 309 7.32 -0.61 18.81
C ASP A 309 7.53 -2.05 19.32
N ASP A 310 6.86 -2.41 20.42
CA ASP A 310 6.86 -3.76 21.01
C ASP A 310 6.08 -4.78 20.18
N PHE A 311 5.17 -4.35 19.31
CA PHE A 311 4.27 -5.24 18.59
C PHE A 311 3.80 -4.78 17.20
N TYR A 312 3.94 -3.50 16.84
CA TYR A 312 3.49 -2.93 15.58
C TYR A 312 4.59 -2.04 14.99
N ARG A 313 5.13 -2.44 13.83
CA ARG A 313 6.14 -1.66 13.08
C ARG A 313 5.66 -1.42 11.65
N THR A 314 5.80 -0.18 11.19
CA THR A 314 5.49 0.24 9.82
C THR A 314 6.77 0.53 9.03
N PHE A 315 6.86 0.01 7.81
CA PHE A 315 8.02 0.15 6.93
C PHE A 315 7.60 0.76 5.58
N PHE A 316 8.05 1.98 5.29
CA PHE A 316 7.82 2.62 3.99
C PHE A 316 8.97 2.33 3.03
N ILE A 317 8.65 1.89 1.81
CA ILE A 317 9.62 1.30 0.88
C ILE A 317 9.77 2.24 -0.33
N PRO A 318 10.85 3.04 -0.41
CA PRO A 318 11.13 3.91 -1.55
C PRO A 318 11.09 3.15 -2.88
N GLY A 319 10.32 3.68 -3.84
CA GLY A 319 10.23 3.16 -5.19
C GLY A 319 9.51 1.82 -5.37
N LEU A 320 9.02 1.17 -4.32
CA LEU A 320 8.09 0.04 -4.47
C LEU A 320 6.72 0.58 -4.93
N GLU A 321 6.17 -0.02 -5.99
CA GLU A 321 4.80 0.26 -6.47
C GLU A 321 3.76 -0.54 -5.68
N HIS A 322 2.54 -0.69 -6.20
CA HIS A 322 1.47 -1.42 -5.53
C HIS A 322 1.81 -2.91 -5.36
N CYS A 323 2.25 -3.27 -4.15
CA CYS A 323 2.66 -4.60 -3.70
C CYS A 323 3.89 -5.22 -4.39
N PHE A 324 4.25 -4.76 -5.58
CA PHE A 324 5.25 -5.41 -6.44
C PHE A 324 5.86 -4.39 -7.39
N GLY A 325 7.13 -4.60 -7.75
CA GLY A 325 7.77 -3.83 -8.82
C GLY A 325 8.23 -2.45 -8.38
N THR A 326 8.81 -1.74 -9.33
CA THR A 326 9.33 -0.37 -9.17
C THR A 326 9.20 0.34 -10.51
N PRO A 327 8.97 1.66 -10.54
CA PRO A 327 8.89 2.42 -11.79
C PRO A 327 10.15 2.25 -12.64
N ASP A 328 10.00 2.12 -13.95
CA ASP A 328 11.12 1.88 -14.88
C ASP A 328 12.19 2.98 -14.86
N ASN A 329 11.81 4.22 -14.51
CA ASN A 329 12.72 5.35 -14.39
C ASN A 329 13.42 5.42 -13.03
N GLN A 330 13.01 4.62 -12.04
CA GLN A 330 13.64 4.52 -10.73
C GLN A 330 14.58 3.32 -10.65
N ASN A 331 15.65 3.47 -9.86
CA ASN A 331 16.60 2.41 -9.56
C ASN A 331 16.36 1.84 -8.15
N ALA A 332 15.09 1.69 -7.77
CA ALA A 332 14.75 1.39 -6.40
C ALA A 332 14.70 -0.12 -6.10
N PRO A 333 15.15 -0.54 -4.91
CA PRO A 333 14.91 -1.88 -4.42
C PRO A 333 13.50 -2.01 -3.85
N TRP A 334 12.78 -3.05 -4.26
CA TRP A 334 11.33 -3.17 -4.02
C TRP A 334 10.94 -4.51 -3.38
N TYR A 335 11.79 -5.53 -3.50
CA TYR A 335 11.47 -6.88 -3.08
C TYR A 335 11.83 -7.11 -1.62
N LEU A 336 10.88 -7.62 -0.83
CA LEU A 336 11.05 -7.98 0.59
C LEU A 336 10.40 -9.34 0.93
N ALA A 337 10.19 -10.18 -0.09
CA ALA A 337 9.44 -11.43 -0.01
C ALA A 337 8.05 -11.27 0.65
N GLY A 338 7.43 -10.10 0.44
CA GLY A 338 6.12 -9.79 0.99
C GLY A 338 4.97 -10.56 0.32
N PRO A 339 3.74 -10.45 0.87
CA PRO A 339 2.54 -10.91 0.18
C PRO A 339 2.50 -10.36 -1.26
N TYR A 340 2.01 -11.17 -2.19
CA TYR A 340 2.01 -10.93 -3.65
C TYR A 340 3.37 -11.10 -4.37
N GLN A 341 4.49 -11.24 -3.66
CA GLN A 341 5.83 -11.41 -4.27
C GLN A 341 6.32 -12.87 -4.30
N ALA A 342 5.55 -13.80 -3.74
CA ALA A 342 5.90 -15.22 -3.58
C ALA A 342 6.14 -15.96 -4.91
N SER A 343 5.51 -15.50 -6.00
CA SER A 343 5.69 -16.09 -7.34
C SER A 343 7.12 -15.99 -7.87
N LEU A 344 7.96 -15.16 -7.25
CA LEU A 344 9.34 -14.95 -7.67
C LEU A 344 10.36 -15.84 -6.94
N PHE A 345 9.93 -16.63 -5.96
CA PHE A 345 10.83 -17.40 -5.09
C PHE A 345 11.76 -18.35 -5.84
N ASP A 346 11.32 -18.86 -6.98
CA ASP A 346 12.12 -19.77 -7.81
C ASP A 346 13.29 -19.06 -8.53
N PHE A 347 13.20 -17.74 -8.68
CA PHE A 347 14.23 -16.92 -9.33
C PHE A 347 15.16 -16.25 -8.31
N VAL A 348 14.60 -15.83 -7.18
CA VAL A 348 15.31 -15.01 -6.19
C VAL A 348 16.39 -15.83 -5.48
N PRO A 349 17.64 -15.31 -5.37
CA PRO A 349 18.74 -16.00 -4.70
C PRO A 349 18.43 -16.38 -3.25
N ALA A 350 18.88 -17.57 -2.83
CA ALA A 350 18.69 -18.11 -1.49
C ALA A 350 19.15 -17.15 -0.37
N ASN A 351 20.22 -16.38 -0.58
CA ASN A 351 20.71 -15.41 0.40
C ASN A 351 19.78 -14.21 0.64
N ILE A 352 18.72 -14.06 -0.16
CA ILE A 352 17.65 -13.07 0.03
C ILE A 352 16.46 -13.74 0.72
N VAL A 353 15.90 -14.79 0.12
CA VAL A 353 14.68 -15.47 0.61
C VAL A 353 14.88 -16.41 1.80
N ASP A 354 16.13 -16.71 2.18
CA ASP A 354 16.45 -17.47 3.39
C ASP A 354 17.13 -16.56 4.45
N ASN A 355 17.00 -15.23 4.31
CA ASN A 355 17.57 -14.24 5.20
C ASN A 355 16.46 -13.42 5.90
N THR A 356 16.46 -13.46 7.22
CA THR A 356 15.44 -12.82 8.06
C THR A 356 15.22 -11.34 7.73
N VAL A 357 16.27 -10.54 7.50
CA VAL A 357 16.07 -9.09 7.26
C VAL A 357 15.62 -8.77 5.83
N HIS A 358 15.83 -9.66 4.86
CA HIS A 358 15.37 -9.48 3.47
C HIS A 358 13.98 -10.07 3.22
N ASP A 359 13.46 -10.85 4.17
CA ASP A 359 12.20 -11.55 4.04
C ASP A 359 11.27 -11.14 5.18
N SER A 360 10.23 -10.38 4.85
CA SER A 360 9.25 -9.89 5.82
C SER A 360 8.52 -11.01 6.56
N MET A 361 8.30 -12.18 5.94
CA MET A 361 7.69 -13.34 6.58
C MET A 361 8.65 -13.99 7.59
N LEU A 362 9.92 -14.19 7.23
CA LEU A 362 10.92 -14.73 8.16
C LEU A 362 11.19 -13.75 9.32
N SER A 363 11.19 -12.45 9.06
CA SER A 363 11.23 -11.41 10.11
C SER A 363 10.05 -11.52 11.08
N LEU A 364 8.83 -11.67 10.55
CA LEU A 364 7.64 -11.83 11.40
C LEU A 364 7.72 -13.12 12.23
N ILE A 365 8.12 -14.24 11.62
CA ILE A 365 8.31 -15.53 12.32
C ILE A 365 9.33 -15.36 13.43
N ALA A 366 10.47 -14.72 13.18
CA ALA A 366 11.47 -14.48 14.22
C ALA A 366 10.87 -13.65 15.37
N TRP A 367 10.13 -12.58 15.05
CA TRP A 367 9.53 -11.74 16.07
C TRP A 367 8.51 -12.49 16.95
N VAL A 368 7.63 -13.28 16.33
CA VAL A 368 6.60 -14.05 17.03
C VAL A 368 7.19 -15.19 17.86
N GLU A 369 8.08 -15.99 17.28
CA GLU A 369 8.51 -17.26 17.90
C GLU A 369 9.65 -17.08 18.89
N ASN A 370 10.50 -16.06 18.71
CA ASN A 370 11.69 -15.86 19.53
C ASN A 370 11.87 -14.44 20.07
N GLY A 371 10.95 -13.52 19.79
CA GLY A 371 10.96 -12.15 20.32
C GLY A 371 11.95 -11.22 19.61
N THR A 372 12.51 -11.60 18.47
CA THR A 372 13.44 -10.74 17.72
C THR A 372 12.67 -9.79 16.81
N ALA A 373 12.39 -8.58 17.31
CA ALA A 373 11.77 -7.53 16.53
C ALA A 373 12.72 -7.03 15.41
N PRO A 374 12.21 -6.71 14.20
CA PRO A 374 13.05 -6.20 13.11
C PRO A 374 13.40 -4.73 13.33
N ASP A 375 14.65 -4.44 13.72
CA ASP A 375 15.17 -3.06 13.81
C ASP A 375 15.24 -2.35 12.45
N TYR A 376 15.30 -3.13 11.38
CA TYR A 376 15.17 -2.72 10.00
C TYR A 376 14.78 -3.94 9.16
N LEU A 377 14.28 -3.68 7.95
CA LEU A 377 14.18 -4.67 6.87
C LEU A 377 15.13 -4.27 5.74
N VAL A 378 15.28 -5.12 4.73
CA VAL A 378 16.06 -4.83 3.54
C VAL A 378 15.20 -5.10 2.32
N SER A 379 15.01 -4.08 1.47
CA SER A 379 14.50 -4.32 0.13
C SER A 379 15.65 -4.62 -0.82
N THR A 380 15.37 -5.49 -1.79
CA THR A 380 16.30 -5.94 -2.82
C THR A 380 15.82 -5.46 -4.19
N GLY A 381 16.75 -4.91 -4.97
CA GLY A 381 16.56 -4.52 -6.36
C GLY A 381 17.35 -5.47 -7.27
N PHE A 382 16.83 -5.73 -8.46
CA PHE A 382 17.41 -6.69 -9.40
C PHE A 382 17.80 -6.03 -10.73
N THR A 383 18.72 -6.65 -11.46
CA THR A 383 19.06 -6.17 -12.81
C THR A 383 17.94 -6.39 -13.82
N ASN A 384 17.06 -7.35 -13.55
CA ASN A 384 15.84 -7.64 -14.29
C ASN A 384 14.73 -7.94 -13.28
N ASN A 385 13.69 -7.10 -13.24
CA ASN A 385 12.58 -7.26 -12.30
C ASN A 385 11.66 -8.44 -12.65
N SER A 386 11.59 -8.83 -13.94
CA SER A 386 10.80 -9.99 -14.38
C SER A 386 11.52 -11.32 -14.11
N GLU A 387 12.86 -11.30 -14.06
CA GLU A 387 13.70 -12.45 -13.72
C GLU A 387 14.71 -12.05 -12.64
N PRO A 388 14.28 -11.97 -11.36
CA PRO A 388 15.05 -11.38 -10.26
C PRO A 388 16.16 -12.31 -9.74
N ILE A 389 17.07 -12.71 -10.62
CA ILE A 389 18.16 -13.66 -10.35
C ILE A 389 19.42 -12.94 -9.88
N THR A 390 19.71 -11.76 -10.44
CA THR A 390 20.93 -11.00 -10.12
C THR A 390 20.57 -9.78 -9.29
N VAL A 391 21.02 -9.77 -8.04
CA VAL A 391 20.91 -8.62 -7.13
C VAL A 391 21.69 -7.46 -7.72
N LYS A 392 21.03 -6.30 -7.81
CA LYS A 392 21.60 -5.04 -8.29
C LYS A 392 21.96 -4.13 -7.12
N LEU A 393 21.07 -4.05 -6.13
CA LEU A 393 21.28 -3.29 -4.90
C LEU A 393 20.40 -3.82 -3.77
N ASN A 394 20.84 -3.56 -2.55
CA ASN A 394 20.07 -3.74 -1.34
C ASN A 394 19.99 -2.39 -0.61
N ARG A 395 18.86 -2.14 0.06
CA ARG A 395 18.66 -0.92 0.85
C ARG A 395 17.96 -1.27 2.15
N ARG A 396 18.50 -0.75 3.26
CA ARG A 396 17.77 -0.81 4.53
C ARG A 396 16.47 -0.04 4.42
N ILE A 397 15.42 -0.60 4.99
CA ILE A 397 14.12 0.03 5.21
C ILE A 397 13.95 0.15 6.72
N CYS A 398 13.56 1.33 7.17
CA CYS A 398 13.54 1.66 8.58
C CYS A 398 12.12 1.66 9.15
N PRO A 399 11.95 1.35 10.44
CA PRO A 399 10.68 1.51 11.11
C PRO A 399 10.32 3.00 11.12
N TYR A 400 9.16 3.34 10.57
CA TYR A 400 8.63 4.70 10.61
C TYR A 400 8.51 5.18 12.06
N PRO A 401 8.91 6.43 12.40
CA PRO A 401 9.23 7.55 11.50
C PRO A 401 10.69 7.64 11.02
N GLN A 402 11.54 6.67 11.35
CA GLN A 402 12.93 6.66 10.88
C GLN A 402 13.00 6.45 9.37
N GLN A 403 14.05 7.00 8.77
CA GLN A 403 14.38 6.84 7.36
C GLN A 403 15.78 6.26 7.19
N ALA A 404 15.99 5.55 6.09
CA ALA A 404 17.31 5.06 5.73
C ALA A 404 18.19 6.21 5.24
N ARG A 405 19.37 6.35 5.84
CA ARG A 405 20.37 7.36 5.46
C ARG A 405 21.67 6.68 5.09
N TYR A 406 22.24 7.11 3.97
CA TYR A 406 23.56 6.66 3.56
C TYR A 406 24.61 7.19 4.54
N SER A 407 25.50 6.31 4.99
CA SER A 407 26.55 6.65 5.97
C SER A 407 27.62 7.60 5.42
N GLY A 408 27.65 7.81 4.09
CA GLY A 408 28.67 8.61 3.41
C GLY A 408 29.93 7.83 3.04
N VAL A 409 30.05 6.56 3.44
CA VAL A 409 31.21 5.70 3.20
C VAL A 409 30.74 4.34 2.69
N GLY A 410 31.51 3.75 1.76
CA GLY A 410 31.20 2.42 1.21
C GLY A 410 30.49 2.48 -0.14
N ASN A 411 29.84 1.38 -0.51
CA ASN A 411 29.06 1.27 -1.74
C ASN A 411 27.57 1.50 -1.41
N VAL A 412 26.93 2.42 -2.12
CA VAL A 412 25.51 2.77 -1.93
C VAL A 412 24.54 1.62 -2.22
N THR A 413 25.00 0.61 -2.96
CA THR A 413 24.20 -0.58 -3.28
C THR A 413 24.24 -1.66 -2.19
N GLU A 414 25.02 -1.48 -1.13
CA GLU A 414 25.18 -2.44 -0.03
C GLU A 414 24.46 -1.91 1.21
N GLU A 415 23.56 -2.72 1.77
CA GLU A 415 22.71 -2.36 2.90
C GLU A 415 23.49 -1.98 4.17
N ASP A 416 24.69 -2.51 4.36
CA ASP A 416 25.52 -2.23 5.54
C ASP A 416 26.07 -0.80 5.59
N ASN A 417 26.04 -0.09 4.46
CA ASN A 417 26.47 1.30 4.37
C ASN A 417 25.32 2.29 4.62
N TRP A 418 24.15 1.79 5.06
CA TRP A 418 22.97 2.57 5.42
C TRP A 418 22.64 2.41 6.89
N GLU A 419 22.00 3.42 7.47
CA GLU A 419 21.55 3.40 8.86
C GLU A 419 20.16 4.03 8.99
N CYS A 420 19.40 3.58 10.00
CA CYS A 420 18.10 4.15 10.32
C CYS A 420 18.27 5.37 11.21
N LYS A 421 17.69 6.50 10.80
CA LYS A 421 17.79 7.78 11.49
C LYS A 421 16.46 8.52 11.45
N ASP A 422 16.14 9.17 12.56
CA ASP A 422 15.12 10.20 12.61
C ASP A 422 15.58 11.45 11.83
N LEU A 423 14.62 12.28 11.43
CA LEU A 423 14.88 13.54 10.74
C LEU A 423 15.28 14.70 11.70
N TYR A 424 15.25 14.49 13.02
CA TYR A 424 15.41 15.55 14.03
C TYR A 424 16.38 15.21 15.16
#